data_AF-A0ABD0QE73-F1
#
_entry.id   AF-A0ABD0QE73-F1
#
_cell.length_a   1.000
_cell.length_b   1.000
_cell.length_c   1.000
_cell.angle_alpha   90.00
_cell.angle_beta   90.00
_cell.angle_gamma   90.00
#
_symmetry.space_group_name_H-M   'P 1'
#
loop_
_entity.id
_entity.type
_entity.pdbx_description
1 polymer ?
#
loop_
_entity_poly.entity_id
_entity_poly.type
_entity_poly.pdbx_seq_one_letter_code
_entity_poly.pdbx_strand_id
1 'polypeptide(L)' 'AGHFQHTSISLSLYNLLKAYSLLDTEVGYCQGISFVAGLLLLHMSEEQAFDTLKFLMYDLGIRRQYRPDMISLQ' A
#
# COMPACT_ATOMS: atom_id res chain seq x y z
N ALA A 1 -8.04 11.47 -24.92
CA ALA A 1 -6.84 11.12 -24.10
C ALA A 1 -7.15 10.74 -22.64
N GLY A 2 -8.42 10.73 -22.17
CA GLY A 2 -8.73 10.50 -20.75
C GLY A 2 -9.02 9.05 -20.31
N HIS A 3 -9.04 8.07 -21.22
CA HIS A 3 -9.50 6.70 -20.92
C HIS A 3 -8.36 5.68 -20.68
N PHE A 4 -7.10 6.08 -20.85
CA PHE A 4 -5.93 5.18 -20.73
C PHE A 4 -5.29 5.18 -19.33
N GLN A 5 -5.59 6.20 -18.52
CA GLN A 5 -4.95 6.37 -17.20
C GLN A 5 -5.58 5.46 -16.13
N HIS A 6 -6.89 5.19 -16.22
CA HIS A 6 -7.62 4.43 -15.21
C HIS A 6 -7.28 2.92 -15.22
N THR A 7 -7.06 2.32 -16.39
CA THR A 7 -6.69 0.90 -16.50
C THR A 7 -5.26 0.63 -15.98
N SER A 8 -4.39 1.63 -16.09
CA SER A 8 -2.98 1.53 -15.67
C SER A 8 -2.85 1.52 -14.14
N ILE A 9 -3.65 2.31 -13.44
CA ILE A 9 -3.62 2.41 -11.98
C ILE A 9 -3.96 1.08 -11.29
N SER A 10 -4.95 0.34 -11.79
CA SER A 10 -5.30 -0.96 -11.19
C SER A 10 -4.17 -1.99 -11.29
N LEU A 11 -3.43 -1.99 -12.40
CA LEU A 11 -2.29 -2.88 -12.60
C LEU A 11 -1.09 -2.46 -11.73
N SER A 12 -0.78 -1.16 -11.68
CA SER A 12 0.25 -0.62 -10.80
C SER A 12 -0.07 -0.88 -9.34
N LEU A 13 -1.33 -0.74 -8.93
CA LEU A 13 -1.79 -1.07 -7.58
C LEU A 13 -1.59 -2.55 -7.27
N TYR A 14 -1.96 -3.44 -8.19
CA TYR A 14 -1.75 -4.87 -8.03
C TYR A 14 -0.27 -5.23 -7.88
N ASN A 15 0.60 -4.66 -8.72
CA ASN A 15 2.05 -4.87 -8.66
C ASN A 15 2.63 -4.37 -7.33
N LEU A 16 2.24 -3.17 -6.90
CA LEU A 16 2.70 -2.56 -5.67
C LEU A 16 2.30 -3.38 -4.44
N LEU A 17 1.04 -3.82 -4.39
CA LEU A 17 0.52 -4.65 -3.29
C LEU A 17 1.14 -6.04 -3.29
N LYS A 18 1.37 -6.62 -4.46
CA LYS A 18 2.08 -7.91 -4.59
C LYS A 18 3.53 -7.80 -4.11
N ALA A 19 4.25 -6.76 -4.52
CA ALA A 19 5.61 -6.49 -4.06
C ALA A 19 5.67 -6.26 -2.55
N TYR A 20 4.71 -5.49 -2.00
CA TYR A 20 4.61 -5.25 -0.57
C TYR A 20 4.30 -6.53 0.22
N SER A 21 3.38 -7.37 -0.27
CA SER A 21 3.04 -8.66 0.35
C SER A 21 4.23 -9.63 0.41
N LEU A 22 5.11 -9.59 -0.59
CA LEU A 22 6.37 -10.35 -0.59
C LEU A 22 7.41 -9.76 0.38
N LEU A 23 7.39 -8.44 0.59
CA LEU A 23 8.30 -7.75 1.50
C LEU A 23 7.93 -7.95 2.97
N ASP A 24 6.63 -7.91 3.31
CA ASP A 24 6.12 -7.98 4.68
C ASP A 24 5.11 -9.13 4.84
N THR A 25 5.64 -10.34 4.98
CA THR A 25 4.83 -11.55 5.19
C THR A 25 4.19 -11.62 6.58
N GLU A 26 4.62 -10.79 7.55
CA GLU A 26 4.05 -10.76 8.90
C GLU A 26 2.76 -9.95 8.99
N VAL A 27 2.66 -8.85 8.23
CA VAL A 27 1.46 -8.01 8.18
C VAL A 27 0.40 -8.61 7.25
N GLY A 28 0.82 -9.24 6.15
CA GLY A 28 -0.10 -9.79 5.15
C GLY A 28 -0.88 -8.70 4.39
N TYR A 29 -1.77 -9.12 3.48
CA TYR A 29 -2.63 -8.19 2.73
C TYR A 29 -3.70 -7.60 3.65
N CYS A 30 -3.38 -6.50 4.35
CA CYS A 30 -4.35 -5.80 5.18
C CYS A 30 -5.33 -5.01 4.30
N GLN A 31 -6.63 -5.18 4.56
CA GLN A 31 -7.76 -4.69 3.76
C GLN A 31 -7.80 -3.16 3.53
N GLY A 32 -6.92 -2.38 4.18
CA GLY A 32 -6.78 -0.93 4.00
C GLY A 32 -5.52 -0.45 3.26
N ILE A 33 -4.52 -1.32 3.03
CA ILE A 33 -3.25 -0.91 2.39
C ILE A 33 -3.48 -0.48 0.94
N SER A 34 -4.41 -1.15 0.25
CA SER A 34 -4.77 -0.85 -1.14
C SER A 34 -5.29 0.57 -1.31
N PHE A 35 -5.94 1.14 -0.29
CA PHE A 35 -6.40 2.53 -0.34
C PHE A 35 -5.23 3.51 -0.26
N VAL A 36 -4.30 3.29 0.68
CA VAL A 36 -3.09 4.12 0.83
C VAL A 36 -2.22 4.03 -0.43
N ALA A 37 -1.97 2.82 -0.93
CA ALA A 37 -1.25 2.58 -2.17
C ALA A 37 -1.91 3.29 -3.37
N GLY A 38 -3.24 3.26 -3.46
CA GLY A 38 -3.99 3.95 -4.51
C GLY A 38 -3.85 5.47 -4.44
N LEU A 39 -3.90 6.05 -3.24
CA LEU A 39 -3.67 7.48 -3.04
C LEU A 39 -2.25 7.91 -3.41
N LEU A 40 -1.25 7.10 -3.09
CA LEU A 40 0.13 7.35 -3.49
C LEU A 40 0.24 7.35 -5.02
N LEU A 41 -0.28 6.32 -5.69
CA LEU A 41 -0.25 6.19 -7.16
C LEU A 41 -0.98 7.33 -7.90
N LEU A 42 -1.90 8.05 -7.24
CA LEU A 42 -2.52 9.24 -7.82
C LEU A 42 -1.58 10.46 -7.86
N HIS A 43 -0.56 10.50 -7.00
CA HIS A 43 0.32 11.66 -6.82
C HIS A 43 1.77 11.39 -7.25
N MET A 44 2.20 10.12 -7.34
CA MET A 44 3.58 9.73 -7.67
C MET A 44 3.64 8.47 -8.55
N SER A 45 4.83 8.18 -9.11
CA SER A 45 5.06 6.98 -9.92
C SER A 45 5.04 5.69 -9.07
N GLU A 46 4.89 4.53 -9.72
CA GLU A 46 4.83 3.22 -9.05
C GLU A 46 6.03 2.95 -8.13
N GLU A 47 7.24 3.27 -8.59
CA GLU A 47 8.47 3.09 -7.82
C GLU A 47 8.50 3.99 -6.56
N GLN A 48 8.15 5.28 -6.72
CA GLN A 48 8.09 6.21 -5.59
C GLN A 48 6.99 5.85 -4.60
N ALA A 49 5.85 5.36 -5.10
CA ALA A 49 4.75 4.89 -4.26
C ALA A 49 5.18 3.68 -3.43
N PHE A 50 6.02 2.80 -3.96
CA PHE A 50 6.50 1.62 -3.25
C PHE A 50 7.46 2.01 -2.12
N ASP A 51 8.45 2.86 -2.40
CA ASP A 51 9.39 3.33 -1.38
C ASP A 51 8.68 4.13 -0.29
N THR A 52 7.73 4.98 -0.67
CA THR A 52 6.92 5.74 0.29
C THR A 52 6.06 4.82 1.14
N LEU A 53 5.40 3.82 0.54
CA LEU A 53 4.59 2.84 1.28
C LEU A 53 5.45 2.04 2.26
N LYS A 54 6.65 1.63 1.83
CA LYS A 54 7.62 0.94 2.69
C LYS A 54 8.03 1.80 3.88
N PHE A 55 8.40 3.06 3.64
CA PHE A 55 8.74 4.01 4.70
C PHE A 55 7.58 4.21 5.68
N LEU A 56 6.36 4.37 5.16
CA LEU A 56 5.16 4.58 5.97
C LEU A 56 4.88 3.39 6.91
N MET A 57 5.13 2.18 6.43
CA MET A 57 4.86 0.95 7.17
C MET A 57 5.95 0.56 8.15
N TYR A 58 7.21 0.69 7.75
CA TYR A 58 8.37 0.29 8.54
C TYR A 58 8.89 1.42 9.43
N ASP A 59 9.18 2.59 8.86
CA ASP A 59 9.77 3.72 9.59
C ASP A 59 8.74 4.45 10.45
N LEU A 60 7.53 4.68 9.91
CA LEU A 60 6.45 5.33 10.67
C LEU A 60 5.70 4.36 11.61
N GLY A 61 5.95 3.05 11.48
CA GLY A 61 5.38 2.03 12.35
C GLY A 61 3.87 1.82 12.22
N ILE A 62 3.23 2.35 11.16
CA ILE A 62 1.79 2.22 10.91
C ILE A 62 1.40 0.75 10.74
N ARG A 63 2.36 -0.14 10.41
CA ARG A 63 2.15 -1.60 10.42
C ARG A 63 1.49 -2.13 11.71
N ARG A 64 1.68 -1.46 12.86
CA ARG A 64 1.04 -1.84 14.13
C ARG A 64 -0.47 -1.57 14.14
N GLN A 65 -0.94 -0.54 13.44
CA GLN A 65 -2.37 -0.23 13.30
C GLN A 65 -3.10 -1.20 12.37
N TYR A 66 -2.34 -1.87 11.48
CA TYR A 66 -2.86 -2.88 10.57
C TYR A 66 -2.72 -4.32 11.08
N ARG A 67 -2.07 -4.53 12.24
CA ARG A 67 -2.05 -5.85 12.88
C ARG A 67 -3.47 -6.25 13.31
N PRO A 68 -3.89 -7.51 13.10
CA PRO A 68 -5.21 -8.00 13.49
C PRO A 68 -5.46 -8.02 15.01
N ASP A 69 -4.43 -7.76 15.81
CA ASP A 69 -4.55 -7.49 17.24
C ASP A 69 -5.12 -6.07 17.43
N MET A 70 -6.45 -5.95 17.39
CA MET A 70 -7.19 -4.76 17.82
C MET A 70 -7.02 -4.51 19.33
N ILE A 71 -5.80 -4.29 19.84
CA ILE A 71 -5.53 -4.01 21.26
C ILE A 71 -5.84 -2.54 21.65
N SER A 72 -6.27 -1.69 20.72
CA SER A 72 -6.57 -0.27 21.03
C SER A 72 -8.05 0.12 20.88
N LEU A 73 -8.97 -0.77 21.25
CA LEU A 73 -10.37 -0.42 21.58
C LEU A 73 -10.72 -0.88 23.00
N GLN A 74 -9.97 -0.38 23.99
CA GLN A 74 -10.46 -0.26 25.37
C GLN A 74 -10.53 1.20 25.77
#